data_AF-A0A0D0DEZ7-F1
#
_entry.id   AF-A0A0D0DEZ7-F1
#
_cell.length_a   1.000
_cell.length_b   1.000
_cell.length_c   1.000
_cell.angle_alpha   90.00
_cell.angle_beta   90.00
_cell.angle_gamma   90.00
#
_symmetry.space_group_name_H-M   'P 1'
#
loop_
_entity.id
_entity.type
_entity.pdbx_description
1 polymer ?
#
loop_
_entity_poly.entity_id
_entity_poly.type
_entity_poly.pdbx_seq_one_letter_code
_entity_poly.pdbx_strand_id
1 'polypeptide(L)' 'VLLLLEFRCELNFIEQCWGRAKRIYWQFPASTKEADLEQNVCKALDSVTLKLMCKYVLPHSIWI' A
#
# COMPACT_ATOMS: atom_id res chain seq x y z
N VAL A 1 21.40 -6.66 -1.62
CA VAL A 1 21.27 -5.26 -1.15
C VAL A 1 20.65 -4.46 -2.29
N LEU A 2 19.46 -3.89 -2.11
CA LEU A 2 18.82 -2.99 -3.07
C LEU A 2 19.27 -1.56 -2.76
N LEU A 3 19.90 -0.89 -3.73
CA LEU A 3 20.29 0.51 -3.64
C LEU A 3 19.13 1.37 -4.15
N LEU A 4 18.32 1.91 -3.22
CA LEU A 4 17.37 2.99 -3.51
C LEU A 4 18.17 4.29 -3.67
N LEU A 5 18.67 4.49 -4.89
CA LEU A 5 19.35 5.72 -5.29
C LEU A 5 18.31 6.85 -5.26
N GLU A 6 18.46 7.70 -4.25
CA GLU A 6 17.72 8.95 -4.03
C GLU A 6 16.29 8.75 -3.49
N PHE A 7 16.05 9.29 -2.28
CA PHE A 7 14.82 9.28 -1.49
C PHE A 7 13.63 9.96 -2.19
N ARG A 8 13.17 9.41 -3.31
CA ARG A 8 11.86 9.72 -3.87
C ARG A 8 10.87 8.71 -3.31
N CYS A 9 10.25 9.04 -2.16
CA CYS A 9 9.23 8.19 -1.52
C CYS A 9 8.12 7.75 -2.50
N GLU A 10 7.89 8.57 -3.53
CA GLU A 10 6.89 8.35 -4.59
C GLU A 10 7.23 7.16 -5.51
N LEU A 11 8.49 6.71 -5.50
CA LEU A 11 8.97 5.57 -6.28
C LEU A 11 9.24 4.32 -5.42
N ASN A 12 9.14 4.40 -4.08
CA ASN A 12 9.32 3.22 -3.26
C ASN A 12 8.08 2.32 -3.34
N PHE A 13 8.27 1.10 -3.83
CA PHE A 13 7.23 0.08 -3.92
C PHE A 13 6.43 -0.08 -2.62
N ILE A 14 7.14 -0.09 -1.48
CA ILE A 14 6.54 -0.28 -0.15
C ILE A 14 5.64 0.91 0.21
N GLU A 15 6.07 2.14 -0.09
CA GLU A 15 5.26 3.35 0.17
C GLU A 15 3.99 3.38 -0.68
N GLN A 16 4.06 2.92 -1.94
CA GLN A 16 2.86 2.80 -2.80
C GLN A 16 1.86 1.78 -2.23
N CYS A 17 2.34 0.65 -1.71
CA CYS A 17 1.52 -0.34 -1.03
C CYS A 17 0.87 0.24 0.24
N TRP A 18 1.64 0.93 1.08
CA TRP A 18 1.13 1.60 2.27
C TRP A 18 0.12 2.70 1.94
N GLY A 19 0.36 3.51 0.90
CA GLY A 19 -0.57 4.54 0.44
C GLY A 19 -1.91 3.94 0.01
N ARG A 20 -1.88 2.81 -0.70
CA ARG A 20 -3.10 2.08 -1.08
C ARG A 20 -3.86 1.56 0.15
N ALA A 21 -3.16 0.89 1.07
CA ALA A 21 -3.78 0.36 2.29
C ALA A 21 -4.38 1.49 3.13
N LYS A 22 -3.65 2.60 3.33
CA LYS A 22 -4.12 3.77 4.09
C LYS A 22 -5.40 4.40 3.49
N ARG A 23 -5.49 4.46 2.15
CA ARG A 23 -6.70 4.94 1.45
C ARG A 23 -7.91 4.03 1.69
N ILE A 24 -7.70 2.72 1.78
CA ILE A 24 -8.77 1.76 2.12
C ILE A 24 -9.12 1.85 3.59
N TYR A 25 -8.13 2.00 4.46
CA TYR A 25 -8.33 2.16 5.89
C TYR A 25 -9.24 3.34 6.22
N TRP A 26 -9.06 4.49 5.55
CA TRP A 26 -9.92 5.66 5.71
C TRP A 26 -11.39 5.48 5.29
N GLN A 27 -11.74 4.36 4.65
CA GLN A 27 -13.13 4.04 4.30
C GLN A 27 -13.84 3.24 5.40
N PHE A 28 -13.11 2.70 6.38
CA PHE A 28 -13.70 2.03 7.53
C PHE A 28 -14.34 3.05 8.49
N PRO A 29 -15.38 2.65 9.24
CA PRO A 29 -15.94 3.50 10.28
C PRO A 29 -14.89 3.80 11.37
N ALA A 30 -14.96 5.01 11.93
CA ALA A 30 -14.14 5.37 13.08
C ALA A 30 -14.50 4.47 14.27
N SER A 31 -13.49 3.92 14.94
CA SER A 31 -13.65 3.17 16.19
C SER A 31 -12.63 3.65 17.22
N THR A 32 -12.97 3.48 18.49
CA THR A 32 -12.08 3.70 19.63
C THR A 32 -11.56 2.39 20.22
N LYS A 33 -12.05 1.25 19.74
CA LYS A 33 -11.63 -0.08 20.21
C LYS A 33 -10.45 -0.56 19.41
N GLU A 34 -9.36 -0.88 20.09
CA GLU A 34 -8.13 -1.39 19.47
C GLU A 34 -8.37 -2.60 18.56
N ALA A 35 -9.19 -3.57 19.00
CA ALA A 35 -9.53 -4.74 18.20
C ALA A 35 -10.19 -4.41 16.85
N ASP A 36 -11.04 -3.37 16.81
CA ASP A 36 -11.66 -2.92 15.55
C ASP A 36 -10.62 -2.25 14.65
N LEU A 37 -9.71 -1.46 15.24
CA LEU A 37 -8.63 -0.78 14.51
C LEU A 37 -7.66 -1.81 13.89
N GLU A 38 -7.25 -2.81 14.66
CA GLU A 38 -6.40 -3.91 14.20
C GLU A 38 -7.06 -4.67 13.04
N GLN A 39 -8.33 -5.05 13.20
CA GLN A 39 -9.06 -5.74 12.15
C GLN A 39 -9.18 -4.89 10.87
N ASN A 40 -9.41 -3.59 11.02
CA ASN A 40 -9.48 -2.65 9.90
C ASN A 40 -8.12 -2.50 9.20
N VAL A 41 -7.01 -2.48 9.94
CA VAL A 41 -5.66 -2.47 9.37
C VAL A 41 -5.39 -3.77 8.61
N CYS A 42 -5.70 -4.93 9.18
CA CYS A 42 -5.55 -6.22 8.47
C CYS A 42 -6.34 -6.24 7.16
N LYS A 43 -7.63 -5.88 7.19
CA LYS A 43 -8.47 -5.80 5.99
C LYS A 43 -7.94 -4.80 4.96
N ALA A 44 -7.41 -3.66 5.41
CA ALA A 44 -6.81 -2.66 4.53
C ALA A 44 -5.54 -3.18 3.85
N LEU A 45 -4.69 -3.90 4.57
CA LEU A 45 -3.47 -4.51 4.02
C LEU A 45 -3.81 -5.63 3.03
N ASP A 46 -4.80 -6.48 3.34
CA ASP A 46 -5.28 -7.55 2.46
C ASP A 46 -5.84 -7.03 1.12
N SER A 47 -6.26 -5.77 1.08
CA SER A 47 -6.72 -5.12 -0.16
C SER A 47 -5.59 -4.85 -1.16
N VAL A 48 -4.32 -4.89 -0.73
CA VAL A 48 -3.15 -4.73 -1.59
C VAL A 48 -2.85 -6.07 -2.27
N THR A 49 -3.56 -6.36 -3.35
CA THR A 49 -3.38 -7.62 -4.10
C THR A 49 -2.00 -7.71 -4.75
N LEU A 50 -1.54 -8.95 -5.01
CA LEU A 50 -0.32 -9.22 -5.78
C LEU A 50 -0.29 -8.51 -7.13
N LYS A 51 -1.44 -8.39 -7.81
CA LYS A 51 -1.55 -7.67 -9.09
C LYS A 51 -1.20 -6.18 -8.94
N LEU A 52 -1.67 -5.54 -7.88
CA LEU A 52 -1.32 -4.16 -7.53
C LEU A 52 0.17 -4.05 -7.22
N MET A 53 0.71 -5.01 -6.48
CA MET A 53 2.14 -5.04 -6.17
C MET A 53 2.99 -5.14 -7.44
N CYS A 54 2.68 -6.09 -8.34
CA CYS A 54 3.36 -6.22 -9.62
C CYS A 54 3.27 -4.93 -10.45
N LYS A 55 2.13 -4.23 -10.45
CA LYS A 55 1.99 -2.95 -11.15
C LYS A 55 2.96 -1.88 -10.61
N TYR A 56 3.19 -1.82 -9.30
CA TYR A 56 4.08 -0.84 -8.71
C TYR A 56 5.57 -1.10 -8.98
N VAL A 57 5.93 -2.37 -9.21
CA VAL A 57 7.31 -2.78 -9.54
C VAL A 57 7.60 -2.68 -11.04
N LEU A 58 6.61 -2.96 -11.89
CA LEU A 58 6.80 -2.97 -13.33
C LEU A 58 6.82 -1.54 -13.90
N PRO A 59 7.80 -1.20 -14.77
CA PRO A 59 7.84 0.09 -15.45
C PRO A 59 6.54 0.40 -16.17
N HIS A 60 6.05 1.63 -16.03
CA HIS A 60 4.81 2.09 -16.66
C HIS A 60 4.84 2.00 -18.20
N SER A 61 6.03 1.90 -18.79
CA SER A 61 6.34 1.77 -20.21
C SER A 61 6.13 0.37 -20.80
N ILE A 62 5.79 -0.65 -19.99
CA ILE A 62 5.48 -2.00 -20.50
C ILE A 62 3.99 -2.15 -20.86
N TRP A 63 3.15 -1.19 -20.48
CA TRP A 63 1.70 -1.21 -20.70
C TRP A 63 1.21 -0.13 -21.68
N ILE A 64 2.11 0.51 -22.43
CA ILE A 64 1.81 1.47 -23.52
C ILE A 64 2.21 0.84 -24.85
#